data_AF-Q5DYK6-F1
#
_entry.id   AF-Q5DYK6-F1
#
_cell.length_a   1.000
_cell.length_b   1.000
_cell.length_c   1.000
_cell.angle_alpha   90.00
_cell.angle_beta   90.00
_cell.angle_gamma   90.00
#
_symmetry.space_group_name_H-M   'P 1'
#
loop_
_entity.id
_entity.type
_entity.pdbx_description
1 polymer ?
#
loop_
_entity_poly.entity_id
_entity_poly.type
_entity_poly.pdbx_seq_one_letter_code
_entity_poly.pdbx_strand_id
1 'polypeptide(L)' 'MRRSVRFYDDNNFPNGFIYHGFSVEEAAILDNYGLTMKGLLDGSLIPESDEEKSFLVGVKNEDKSISLFVQCWLKYYDKL' A
#
# COMPACT_ATOMS: atom_id res chain seq x y z
N MET A 1 -10.78 2.47 3.03
CA MET A 1 -9.67 3.32 2.50
C MET A 1 -10.11 4.19 1.31
N ARG A 2 -9.51 5.37 1.10
CA ARG A 2 -9.80 6.24 -0.06
C ARG A 2 -9.02 5.83 -1.31
N ARG A 3 -9.73 5.60 -2.42
CA ARG A 3 -9.13 5.34 -3.74
C ARG A 3 -8.40 6.60 -4.22
N SER A 4 -7.15 6.43 -4.63
CA SER A 4 -6.31 7.46 -5.25
C SER A 4 -6.19 7.26 -6.76
N VAL A 5 -5.47 8.17 -7.42
CA VAL A 5 -5.01 7.95 -8.79
C VAL A 5 -4.03 6.78 -8.82
N ARG A 6 -3.94 6.13 -9.98
CA ARG A 6 -3.16 4.91 -10.16
C ARG A 6 -1.71 5.09 -9.72
N PHE A 7 -1.29 4.28 -8.76
CA PHE A 7 0.09 4.24 -8.28
C PHE A 7 0.92 3.31 -9.16
N TYR A 8 1.78 3.91 -9.98
CA TYR A 8 2.74 3.20 -10.82
C TYR A 8 4.14 3.41 -10.28
N ASP A 9 4.81 2.31 -9.93
CA ASP A 9 6.21 2.34 -9.52
C ASP A 9 7.08 1.64 -10.58
N ASP A 10 7.02 2.18 -11.81
CA ASP A 10 7.74 1.68 -12.99
C ASP A 10 9.27 1.67 -12.82
N ASN A 11 9.80 2.46 -11.88
CA ASN A 11 11.24 2.49 -11.59
C ASN A 11 11.71 1.18 -10.96
N ASN A 12 10.95 0.64 -10.00
CA ASN A 12 11.29 -0.60 -9.30
C ASN A 12 10.59 -1.82 -9.92
N PHE A 13 9.44 -1.60 -10.57
CA PHE A 13 8.58 -2.64 -11.14
C PHE A 13 8.24 -2.31 -12.61
N PRO A 14 9.20 -2.33 -13.54
CA PRO A 14 8.99 -1.94 -14.94
C PRO A 14 8.01 -2.84 -15.71
N ASN A 15 7.78 -4.07 -15.21
CA ASN A 15 6.77 -4.99 -15.76
C ASN A 15 5.48 -5.03 -14.91
N GLY A 16 5.40 -4.21 -13.87
CA GLY A 16 4.30 -4.21 -12.90
C GLY A 16 4.41 -5.28 -11.82
N PHE A 17 3.63 -5.10 -10.76
CA PHE A 17 3.71 -5.90 -9.53
C PHE A 17 3.49 -7.40 -9.76
N ILE A 18 2.64 -7.80 -10.71
CA ILE A 18 2.30 -9.22 -10.92
C ILE A 18 3.53 -10.06 -11.29
N TYR A 19 4.45 -9.51 -12.09
CA TYR A 19 5.69 -10.18 -12.48
C TYR A 19 6.70 -10.32 -11.33
N HIS A 20 6.50 -9.58 -10.24
CA HIS A 20 7.38 -9.58 -9.08
C HIS A 20 6.77 -10.34 -7.89
N GLY A 21 5.77 -11.20 -8.14
CA GLY A 21 5.19 -12.09 -7.14
C GLY A 21 4.06 -11.48 -6.31
N PHE A 22 3.44 -10.39 -6.79
CA PHE A 22 2.21 -9.87 -6.23
C PHE A 22 1.00 -10.54 -6.89
N SER A 23 -0.02 -10.85 -6.10
CA SER A 23 -1.30 -11.31 -6.64
C SER A 23 -2.01 -10.18 -7.37
N VAL A 24 -2.96 -10.53 -8.25
CA VAL A 24 -3.80 -9.55 -8.97
C VAL A 24 -4.49 -8.58 -8.00
N GLU A 25 -4.98 -9.09 -6.87
CA GLU A 25 -5.60 -8.28 -5.83
C GLU A 25 -4.62 -7.31 -5.15
N GLU A 26 -3.40 -7.77 -4.85
CA GLU A 26 -2.36 -6.93 -4.23
C GLU A 26 -1.92 -5.82 -5.19
N ALA A 27 -1.73 -6.15 -6.47
CA ALA A 27 -1.42 -5.19 -7.52
C ALA A 27 -2.54 -4.16 -7.69
N ALA A 28 -3.81 -4.61 -7.67
CA ALA A 28 -4.96 -3.70 -7.70
C ALA A 28 -5.02 -2.82 -6.44
N ILE A 29 -4.66 -3.34 -5.27
CA ILE A 29 -4.60 -2.55 -4.04
C ILE A 29 -3.54 -1.45 -4.15
N LEU A 30 -2.32 -1.80 -4.57
CA LEU A 30 -1.26 -0.82 -4.76
C LEU A 30 -1.66 0.20 -5.83
N ASP A 31 -2.19 -0.23 -6.96
CA ASP A 31 -2.67 0.67 -8.04
C ASP A 31 -3.73 1.65 -7.52
N ASN A 32 -4.75 1.17 -6.80
CA ASN A 32 -5.88 2.00 -6.37
C ASN A 32 -5.61 2.81 -5.09
N TYR A 33 -4.73 2.36 -4.20
CA TYR A 33 -4.58 2.92 -2.86
C TYR A 33 -3.13 3.27 -2.49
N GLY A 34 -2.15 2.91 -3.31
CA GLY A 34 -0.72 3.09 -3.00
C GLY A 34 -0.32 4.54 -2.76
N LEU A 35 -0.88 5.49 -3.51
CA LEU A 35 -0.68 6.93 -3.27
C LEU A 35 -1.28 7.39 -1.94
N THR A 36 -2.48 6.90 -1.59
CA THR A 36 -3.10 7.18 -0.30
C THR A 36 -2.24 6.64 0.84
N MET A 37 -1.82 5.38 0.74
CA MET A 37 -0.94 4.73 1.72
C MET A 37 0.37 5.51 1.91
N LYS A 38 1.02 5.88 0.80
CA LYS A 38 2.26 6.68 0.83
C LYS A 38 2.03 8.02 1.50
N GLY A 39 0.97 8.73 1.13
CA GLY A 39 0.64 10.04 1.70
C GLY A 39 0.32 9.95 3.18
N LEU A 40 -0.39 8.90 3.62
CA LEU A 40 -0.68 8.68 5.04
C LEU A 40 0.62 8.44 5.83
N LEU A 41 1.56 7.67 5.29
CA LEU A 41 2.84 7.36 5.94
C LEU A 41 3.80 8.55 5.95
N ASP A 42 3.83 9.33 4.87
CA ASP A 42 4.62 10.54 4.74
C ASP A 42 4.06 11.70 5.58
N GLY A 43 2.82 11.60 6.05
CA GLY A 43 2.11 12.66 6.77
C GLY A 43 1.51 13.73 5.85
N SER A 44 1.64 13.56 4.54
CA SER A 44 0.98 14.37 3.51
C SER A 44 -0.56 14.20 3.53
N LEU A 45 -1.06 13.05 3.99
CA LEU A 45 -2.49 12.80 4.21
C LEU A 45 -2.77 12.50 5.67
N ILE A 46 -3.91 13.01 6.15
CA ILE A 46 -4.38 12.76 7.51
C ILE A 46 -5.41 11.62 7.46
N PRO A 47 -5.25 10.56 8.28
CA PRO A 47 -6.21 9.46 8.32
C PRO A 47 -7.55 9.96 8.87
N GLU A 48 -8.60 9.88 8.07
CA GLU A 48 -9.95 10.30 8.47
C GLU A 48 -10.79 9.10 8.90
N SER A 49 -10.58 7.94 8.29
CA SER A 49 -11.27 6.69 8.62
C SER A 49 -10.48 5.80 9.59
N ASP A 50 -11.22 5.00 10.36
CA ASP A 50 -10.64 4.04 11.32
C ASP A 50 -9.76 2.98 10.64
N GLU A 51 -10.11 2.58 9.41
CA GLU A 51 -9.28 1.73 8.55
C GLU A 51 -7.89 2.35 8.26
N GLU A 52 -7.84 3.67 8.02
CA GLU A 52 -6.59 4.37 7.67
C GLU A 52 -5.69 4.50 8.90
N LYS A 53 -6.29 4.76 10.07
CA LYS A 53 -5.59 4.74 11.36
C LYS A 53 -5.04 3.35 11.67
N SER A 54 -5.88 2.32 11.50
CA SER A 54 -5.48 0.93 11.69
C SER A 54 -4.35 0.53 10.73
N PHE A 55 -4.43 0.95 9.46
CA PHE A 55 -3.35 0.74 8.50
C PHE A 55 -2.03 1.36 8.94
N LEU A 56 -2.03 2.62 9.37
CA LEU A 56 -0.81 3.29 9.86
C LEU A 56 -0.20 2.57 11.06
N VAL A 57 -1.04 2.16 12.02
CA VAL A 57 -0.61 1.36 13.17
C VAL A 57 -0.05 0.02 12.71
N GLY A 58 -0.71 -0.66 11.77
CA GLY A 58 -0.27 -1.94 11.22
C GLY A 58 1.06 -1.85 10.50
N VAL A 59 1.24 -0.86 9.60
CA VAL A 59 2.53 -0.67 8.93
C VAL A 59 3.62 -0.34 9.94
N LYS A 60 3.34 0.50 10.94
CA LYS A 60 4.31 0.88 11.98
C LYS A 60 4.72 -0.29 12.90
N ASN A 61 3.80 -1.22 13.16
CA ASN A 61 4.07 -2.42 13.96
C ASN A 61 4.43 -3.64 13.09
N GLU A 62 4.53 -3.46 11.77
CA GLU A 62 4.73 -4.53 10.78
C GLU A 62 3.68 -5.65 10.86
N ASP A 63 2.48 -5.32 11.35
CA ASP A 63 1.39 -6.26 11.59
C ASP A 63 0.51 -6.44 10.35
N LYS A 64 0.83 -7.48 9.58
CA LYS A 64 0.13 -7.87 8.34
C LYS A 64 -1.30 -8.35 8.60
N SER A 65 -1.67 -8.69 9.84
CA SER A 65 -3.00 -9.22 10.18
C SER A 65 -4.05 -8.12 10.31
N ILE A 66 -3.63 -6.87 10.53
CA ILE A 66 -4.55 -5.74 10.67
C ILE A 66 -5.34 -5.50 9.38
N SER A 67 -4.71 -5.61 8.22
CA SER A 67 -5.36 -5.38 6.93
C SER A 67 -4.55 -5.91 5.77
N LEU A 68 -5.24 -6.36 4.72
CA LEU A 68 -4.67 -6.67 3.41
C LEU A 68 -3.82 -5.51 2.86
N PHE A 69 -4.24 -4.27 3.11
CA PHE A 69 -3.49 -3.07 2.77
C PHE A 69 -2.08 -3.06 3.38
N VAL A 70 -1.98 -3.36 4.68
CA VAL A 70 -0.71 -3.41 5.43
C VAL A 70 0.17 -4.52 4.87
N GLN A 71 -0.42 -5.70 4.63
CA GLN A 71 0.30 -6.82 4.02
C GLN A 71 0.89 -6.45 2.66
N CYS A 72 0.10 -5.83 1.78
CA CYS A 72 0.54 -5.40 0.45
C CYS A 72 1.65 -4.35 0.55
N TRP A 73 1.49 -3.36 1.42
CA TRP A 73 2.46 -2.28 1.58
C TRP A 73 3.78 -2.75 2.16
N LEU A 74 3.77 -3.61 3.18
CA LEU A 74 4.98 -4.20 3.74
C LEU A 74 5.70 -5.09 2.74
N LYS A 75 4.95 -5.86 1.94
CA LYS A 75 5.51 -6.67 0.84
C LYS A 75 6.13 -5.79 -0.25
N TYR A 76 5.48 -4.67 -0.58
CA TYR A 76 6.02 -3.67 -1.49
C TYR A 76 7.32 -3.05 -0.96
N TYR A 77 7.36 -2.67 0.32
CA TYR A 77 8.53 -2.10 0.96
C TYR A 77 9.70 -3.11 1.08
N ASP A 78 9.41 -4.39 1.32
CA ASP A 78 10.40 -5.47 1.36
C ASP A 78 11.02 -5.77 -0.02
N LYS A 79 10.29 -5.45 -1.10
CA LYS A 79 10.69 -5.71 -2.50
C LYS A 79 11.30 -4.50 -3.21
N LEU A 80 11.23 -3.33 -2.59
CA LEU A 80 11.87 -2.07 -3.01
C LEU A 80 13.38 -2.15 -2.76
#